data_AF-A0A975F6D0-F1
#
_entry.id   AF-A0A975F6D0-F1
#
_cell.length_a   1.000
_cell.length_b   1.000
_cell.length_c   1.000
_cell.angle_alpha   90.00
_cell.angle_beta   90.00
_cell.angle_gamma   90.00
#
_symmetry.space_group_name_H-M   'P 1'
#
loop_
_entity.id
_entity.type
_entity.pdbx_description
1 polymer ?
#
loop_
_entity_poly.entity_id
_entity_poly.type
_entity_poly.pdbx_seq_one_letter_code
_entity_poly.pdbx_strand_id
1 'polypeptide(L)'
;MNYWRFPLLLASLLLLAGGIKSLLDYWQYDELAPDVAQLMLHQVTADEVRQNIREAIVADNPSDARMYLNLAQTFGYPISPVEFQADLARLESPLNTARRTVNDFTTGFVAGDAASGAGVAGAIASDFTVVGDVRDLWEQYQIHAKGGTINPLIVTLAGVGVGLTAATVASVGATTPVKGGVSTTKLAARSGRLTPNFQQLLLKQSSDVFNYKAFLLATRTERSMDGVGKAAVKAYNPQAMRALQGTAERVNNIRKASSTADALHVLKYVDNADDLVRLEKLSLKYGTETKGILKFLGKSAIGTVRVLRKSVELLVSGLLTLISFISSVLSLAGFRRPLSS
;
A
#
# COMPACT_ATOMS: atom_id res chain seq x y z
N MET A 1 50.46 22.47 42.97
CA MET A 1 49.48 22.28 41.87
C MET A 1 48.47 21.23 42.31
N ASN A 2 47.18 21.57 42.41
CA ASN A 2 46.15 20.62 42.81
C ASN A 2 45.88 19.60 41.69
N TYR A 3 46.49 18.41 41.80
CA TYR A 3 46.38 17.30 40.84
C TYR A 3 44.92 16.88 40.53
N TRP A 4 43.97 17.23 41.40
CA TRP A 4 42.53 16.98 41.21
C TRP A 4 41.84 17.89 40.19
N ARG A 5 42.45 19.02 39.78
CA ARG A 5 41.78 20.01 38.90
C ARG A 5 41.86 19.67 37.41
N PHE A 6 42.94 19.03 36.97
CA PHE A 6 43.10 18.55 35.60
C PHE A 6 42.08 17.46 35.20
N PRO A 7 41.85 16.40 36.01
CA PRO A 7 40.84 15.38 35.67
C PRO A 7 39.42 15.94 35.68
N LEU A 8 39.12 16.95 36.51
CA LEU A 8 37.82 17.64 36.50
C LEU A 8 37.58 18.43 35.20
N LEU A 9 38.61 19.12 34.70
CA LEU A 9 38.52 19.86 33.44
C LEU A 9 38.35 18.90 32.27
N LEU A 10 39.11 17.80 32.25
CA LEU A 10 38.98 16.73 31.25
C LEU A 10 37.57 16.09 31.28
N ALA A 11 37.06 15.78 32.47
CA ALA A 11 35.71 15.24 32.64
C ALA A 11 34.63 16.22 32.13
N SER A 12 34.77 17.51 32.42
CA SER A 12 33.81 18.54 31.95
C SER A 12 33.81 18.70 30.43
N LEU A 13 34.98 18.61 29.78
CA LEU A 13 35.10 18.66 28.32
C LEU A 13 34.53 17.41 27.65
N LEU A 14 34.74 16.24 28.25
CA LEU A 14 34.15 14.98 27.76
C LEU A 14 32.62 14.98 27.89
N LEU A 15 32.09 15.50 29.00
CA LEU A 15 30.64 15.67 29.19
C LEU A 15 30.05 16.69 28.20
N LEU A 16 30.75 17.81 27.95
CA LEU A 16 30.36 18.80 26.95
C LEU A 16 30.35 18.19 25.53
N ALA A 17 31.40 17.47 25.15
CA ALA A 17 31.49 16.81 23.85
C ALA A 17 30.39 15.74 23.68
N GLY A 18 30.09 14.98 24.73
CA GLY A 18 28.98 14.03 24.77
C GLY A 18 27.62 14.72 24.62
N GLY A 19 27.41 15.85 25.30
CA GLY A 19 26.20 16.67 25.18
C GLY A 19 26.00 17.26 23.78
N ILE A 20 27.05 17.82 23.19
CA ILE A 20 27.03 18.35 21.82
C ILE A 20 26.76 17.23 20.80
N LYS A 21 27.41 16.07 20.93
CA LYS A 21 27.12 14.92 20.07
C LYS A 21 25.67 14.47 20.20
N SER A 22 25.14 14.39 21.41
CA SER A 22 23.74 14.03 21.65
C SER A 22 22.76 15.05 21.06
N LEU A 23 23.11 16.35 21.06
CA LEU A 23 22.32 17.40 20.41
C LEU A 23 22.39 17.33 18.87
N LEU A 24 23.52 16.88 18.31
CA LEU A 24 23.69 16.70 16.86
C LEU A 24 22.99 15.43 16.35
N ASP A 25 23.02 14.35 17.13
CA ASP A 25 22.28 13.10 16.85
C ASP A 25 20.75 13.24 17.08
N TYR A 26 20.28 14.39 17.59
CA TYR A 26 18.88 14.67 17.93
C TYR A 26 17.96 14.88 16.71
N TRP A 27 18.50 15.05 15.51
CA TRP A 27 17.71 15.16 14.28
C TRP A 27 17.16 13.82 13.78
N GLN A 28 16.84 12.90 14.69
CA GLN A 28 16.13 11.66 14.40
C GLN A 28 14.63 11.88 14.64
N TYR A 29 13.88 12.00 13.55
CA TYR A 29 12.43 12.11 13.57
C TYR A 29 11.81 10.72 13.69
N ASP A 30 10.80 10.58 14.55
CA ASP A 30 9.94 9.40 14.51
C ASP A 30 8.93 9.58 13.38
N GLU A 31 8.91 8.61 12.47
CA GLU A 31 7.91 8.53 11.41
C GLU A 31 6.65 7.86 11.96
N LEU A 32 5.65 8.66 12.32
CA LEU A 32 4.37 8.16 12.83
C LEU A 32 3.32 8.12 11.72
N ALA A 33 2.41 7.14 11.82
CA ALA A 33 1.22 7.11 10.98
C ALA A 33 0.35 8.35 11.27
N PRO A 34 -0.23 8.98 10.24
CA PRO A 34 -1.07 10.16 10.42
C PRO A 34 -2.30 9.83 11.25
N ASP A 35 -2.75 10.78 12.08
CA ASP A 35 -4.05 10.67 12.72
C ASP A 35 -5.14 10.97 11.69
N VAL A 36 -5.60 9.91 11.03
CA VAL A 36 -6.63 9.97 10.00
C VAL A 36 -7.93 10.60 10.52
N ALA A 37 -8.30 10.38 11.78
CA ALA A 37 -9.51 10.98 12.35
C ALA A 37 -9.36 12.50 12.46
N GLN A 38 -8.21 12.95 12.95
CA GLN A 38 -7.90 14.37 12.98
C GLN A 38 -7.86 14.99 11.57
N LEU A 39 -7.21 14.33 10.61
CA LEU A 39 -7.13 14.80 9.23
C LEU A 39 -8.51 14.91 8.58
N MET A 40 -9.37 13.90 8.75
CA MET A 40 -10.74 13.93 8.26
C MET A 40 -11.48 15.15 8.82
N LEU A 41 -11.47 15.35 10.13
CA LEU A 41 -12.19 16.47 10.77
C LEU A 41 -11.64 17.86 10.39
N HIS A 42 -10.36 17.96 10.03
CA HIS A 42 -9.75 19.25 9.64
C HIS A 42 -9.88 19.56 8.16
N GLN A 43 -9.92 18.53 7.30
CA GLN A 43 -9.86 18.71 5.84
C GLN A 43 -11.19 18.44 5.14
N VAL A 44 -12.14 17.77 5.79
CA VAL A 44 -13.38 17.32 5.18
C VAL A 44 -14.56 17.87 5.98
N THR A 45 -15.51 18.46 5.28
CA THR A 45 -16.72 19.05 5.84
C THR A 45 -17.89 18.07 5.79
N ALA A 46 -18.88 18.27 6.66
CA ALA A 46 -20.12 17.49 6.63
C ALA A 46 -20.86 17.63 5.27
N ASP A 47 -20.78 18.79 4.64
CA ASP A 47 -21.43 19.03 3.35
C ASP A 47 -20.76 18.27 2.21
N GLU A 48 -19.43 18.15 2.22
CA GLU A 48 -18.70 17.31 1.25
C GLU A 48 -19.06 15.83 1.40
N VAL A 49 -19.12 15.32 2.63
CA VAL A 49 -19.54 13.93 2.88
C VAL A 49 -20.99 13.72 2.40
N ARG A 50 -21.89 14.66 2.72
CA ARG A 50 -23.29 14.62 2.28
C ARG A 50 -23.43 14.64 0.77
N GLN A 51 -22.62 15.47 0.10
CA GLN A 51 -22.59 15.57 -1.35
C GLN A 51 -22.11 14.25 -1.98
N ASN A 52 -21.08 13.62 -1.42
CA ASN A 52 -20.59 12.32 -1.89
C ASN A 52 -21.62 11.18 -1.71
N ILE A 53 -22.43 11.22 -0.65
CA ILE A 53 -23.56 10.28 -0.49
C ILE A 53 -24.56 10.47 -1.64
N ARG A 54 -24.95 11.71 -1.94
CA ARG A 54 -25.89 12.03 -3.02
C ARG A 54 -25.34 11.65 -4.40
N GLU A 55 -24.06 11.93 -4.66
CA GLU A 55 -23.41 11.53 -5.91
C GLU A 55 -23.39 10.02 -6.08
N ALA A 56 -23.08 9.27 -5.02
CA ALA A 56 -23.13 7.81 -5.06
C ALA A 56 -24.55 7.29 -5.33
N ILE A 57 -25.58 7.93 -4.77
CA ILE A 57 -26.98 7.61 -5.02
C ILE A 57 -27.34 7.88 -6.49
N VAL A 58 -26.95 9.03 -7.04
CA VAL A 58 -27.18 9.40 -8.45
C VAL A 58 -26.45 8.48 -9.40
N ALA A 59 -25.24 8.05 -9.04
CA ALA A 59 -24.42 7.11 -9.80
C ALA A 59 -24.87 5.64 -9.69
N ASP A 60 -26.02 5.36 -9.08
CA ASP A 60 -26.55 4.01 -8.86
C ASP A 60 -25.56 3.10 -8.10
N ASN A 61 -24.78 3.68 -7.17
CA ASN A 61 -23.77 2.99 -6.39
C ASN A 61 -24.11 2.98 -4.89
N PRO A 62 -24.96 2.02 -4.43
CA PRO A 62 -25.34 1.94 -3.03
C PRO A 62 -24.18 1.55 -2.11
N SER A 63 -23.17 0.82 -2.62
CA SER A 63 -21.99 0.45 -1.82
C SER A 63 -21.19 1.69 -1.40
N ASP A 64 -20.98 2.64 -2.32
CA ASP A 64 -20.31 3.90 -2.00
C ASP A 64 -21.18 4.79 -1.11
N ALA A 65 -22.49 4.85 -1.35
CA ALA A 65 -23.40 5.61 -0.50
C ALA A 65 -23.39 5.10 0.96
N ARG A 66 -23.43 3.78 1.15
CA ARG A 66 -23.27 3.13 2.46
C ARG A 66 -21.90 3.39 3.07
N MET A 67 -20.84 3.32 2.28
CA MET A 67 -19.48 3.63 2.73
C MET A 67 -19.39 5.07 3.28
N TYR A 68 -19.90 6.07 2.56
CA TYR A 68 -19.87 7.46 3.04
C TYR A 68 -20.77 7.70 4.26
N LEU A 69 -21.89 6.99 4.38
CA LEU A 69 -22.73 7.02 5.58
C LEU A 69 -22.05 6.42 6.80
N ASN A 70 -21.35 5.29 6.64
CA ASN A 70 -20.55 4.69 7.70
C ASN A 70 -19.42 5.64 8.09
N LEU A 71 -18.71 6.20 7.10
CA LEU A 71 -17.66 7.19 7.30
C LEU A 71 -18.19 8.42 8.07
N ALA A 72 -19.41 8.88 7.76
CA ALA A 72 -20.05 9.96 8.49
C ALA A 72 -20.21 9.62 9.99
N GLN A 73 -20.64 8.40 10.31
CA GLN A 73 -20.77 7.92 11.69
C GLN A 73 -19.42 7.75 12.37
N THR A 74 -18.45 7.12 11.71
CA THR A 74 -17.12 6.83 12.24
C THR A 74 -16.37 8.09 12.67
N PHE A 75 -16.50 9.18 11.91
CA PHE A 75 -15.84 10.45 12.22
C PHE A 75 -16.76 11.47 12.90
N GLY A 76 -18.02 11.13 13.19
CA GLY A 76 -18.93 11.99 13.96
C GLY A 76 -19.49 13.19 13.18
N TYR A 77 -19.64 13.09 11.86
CA TYR A 77 -20.29 14.12 11.07
C TYR A 77 -21.81 14.18 11.36
N PRO A 78 -22.42 15.38 11.43
CA PRO A 78 -23.85 15.55 11.71
C PRO A 78 -24.71 15.22 10.47
N ILE A 79 -24.68 13.97 10.03
CA ILE A 79 -25.44 13.45 8.89
C ILE A 79 -26.28 12.29 9.38
N SER A 80 -27.61 12.45 9.36
CA SER A 80 -28.52 11.41 9.81
C SER A 80 -28.74 10.38 8.70
N PRO A 81 -28.54 9.06 8.94
CA PRO A 81 -28.80 8.03 7.94
C PRO A 81 -30.25 8.00 7.45
N VAL A 82 -31.20 8.51 8.25
CA VAL A 82 -32.62 8.60 7.89
C VAL A 82 -32.85 9.52 6.69
N GLU A 83 -31.97 10.51 6.47
CA GLU A 83 -32.05 11.43 5.32
C GLU A 83 -32.01 10.67 3.98
N PHE A 84 -31.29 9.55 3.93
CA PHE A 84 -31.02 8.78 2.70
C PHE A 84 -31.73 7.43 2.65
N GLN A 85 -32.51 7.08 3.67
CA GLN A 85 -33.07 5.74 3.81
C GLN A 85 -34.01 5.36 2.66
N ALA A 86 -34.87 6.28 2.24
CA ALA A 86 -35.81 6.04 1.14
C ALA A 86 -35.10 5.85 -0.21
N ASP A 87 -34.06 6.65 -0.47
CA ASP A 87 -33.26 6.55 -1.69
C ASP A 87 -32.46 5.24 -1.73
N LEU A 88 -31.84 4.85 -0.61
CA LEU A 88 -31.13 3.58 -0.49
C LEU A 88 -32.07 2.39 -0.64
N ALA A 89 -33.26 2.42 -0.02
CA ALA A 89 -34.24 1.34 -0.19
C ALA A 89 -34.69 1.17 -1.65
N ARG A 90 -34.83 2.29 -2.39
CA ARG A 90 -35.11 2.27 -3.82
C ARG A 90 -33.93 1.70 -4.60
N LEU A 91 -32.72 2.18 -4.37
CA LEU A 91 -31.48 1.72 -5.02
C LEU A 91 -31.25 0.22 -4.81
N GLU A 92 -31.43 -0.25 -3.58
CA GLU A 92 -31.20 -1.63 -3.14
C GLU A 92 -32.38 -2.56 -3.45
N SER A 93 -33.45 -2.07 -4.09
CA SER A 93 -34.59 -2.91 -4.48
C SER A 93 -34.16 -4.07 -5.38
N PRO A 94 -34.87 -5.23 -5.35
CA PRO A 94 -34.50 -6.39 -6.17
C PRO A 94 -34.41 -6.08 -7.66
N LEU A 95 -35.31 -5.24 -8.17
CA LEU A 95 -35.33 -4.84 -9.58
C LEU A 95 -34.11 -3.99 -9.97
N ASN A 96 -33.77 -2.99 -9.16
CA ASN A 96 -32.61 -2.13 -9.44
C ASN A 96 -31.29 -2.90 -9.26
N THR A 97 -31.21 -3.77 -8.26
CA THR A 97 -30.07 -4.67 -8.07
C THR A 97 -29.90 -5.62 -9.25
N ALA A 98 -30.98 -6.22 -9.75
CA ALA A 98 -30.96 -7.09 -10.92
C ALA A 98 -30.53 -6.32 -12.19
N ARG A 99 -31.10 -5.13 -12.42
CA ARG A 99 -30.75 -4.26 -13.55
C ARG A 99 -29.27 -3.87 -13.54
N ARG A 100 -28.74 -3.43 -12.40
CA ARG A 100 -27.32 -3.08 -12.24
C ARG A 100 -26.42 -4.26 -12.57
N THR A 101 -26.71 -5.40 -11.95
CA THR A 101 -25.97 -6.64 -12.17
C THR A 101 -25.86 -7.01 -13.66
N VAL A 102 -26.95 -6.80 -14.43
CA VAL A 102 -26.97 -7.02 -15.88
C VAL A 102 -26.16 -5.95 -16.64
N ASN A 103 -26.32 -4.67 -16.32
CA ASN A 103 -25.59 -3.57 -16.95
C ASN A 103 -24.08 -3.65 -16.72
N ASP A 104 -23.68 -4.03 -15.52
CA ASP A 104 -22.27 -4.17 -15.15
C ASP A 104 -21.65 -5.41 -15.80
N PHE A 105 -22.45 -6.47 -16.01
CA PHE A 105 -22.05 -7.63 -16.79
C PHE A 105 -21.82 -7.26 -18.27
N THR A 106 -22.72 -6.51 -18.91
CA THR A 106 -22.56 -6.13 -20.32
C THR A 106 -21.41 -5.14 -20.53
N THR A 107 -21.26 -4.15 -19.66
CA THR A 107 -20.16 -3.18 -19.73
C THR A 107 -18.82 -3.87 -19.43
N GLY A 108 -18.76 -4.74 -18.43
CA GLY A 108 -17.54 -5.50 -18.09
C GLY A 108 -17.15 -6.57 -19.12
N PHE A 109 -18.13 -7.18 -19.81
CA PHE A 109 -17.89 -8.15 -20.88
C PHE A 109 -17.43 -7.50 -22.19
N VAL A 110 -17.92 -6.29 -22.50
CA VAL A 110 -17.59 -5.59 -23.76
C VAL A 110 -16.34 -4.70 -23.63
N ALA A 111 -16.07 -4.12 -22.46
CA ALA A 111 -14.92 -3.23 -22.24
C ALA A 111 -13.71 -3.90 -21.57
N GLY A 112 -13.84 -5.13 -21.05
CA GLY A 112 -12.76 -5.82 -20.33
C GLY A 112 -12.42 -5.21 -18.96
N ASP A 113 -13.33 -4.40 -18.39
CA ASP A 113 -13.13 -3.66 -17.15
C ASP A 113 -14.23 -4.06 -16.15
N ALA A 114 -13.89 -4.92 -15.18
CA ALA A 114 -14.86 -5.62 -14.34
C ALA A 114 -15.10 -4.87 -13.01
N ALA A 115 -16.28 -4.27 -12.85
CA ALA A 115 -16.68 -3.61 -11.61
C ALA A 115 -18.18 -3.74 -11.24
N SER A 116 -18.75 -4.96 -11.14
CA SER A 116 -19.85 -5.26 -10.16
C SER A 116 -20.21 -6.75 -9.98
N GLY A 117 -20.89 -7.06 -8.86
CA GLY A 117 -21.05 -8.36 -8.17
C GLY A 117 -21.22 -9.67 -8.98
N ALA A 118 -22.03 -9.73 -10.05
CA ALA A 118 -22.17 -10.99 -10.82
C ALA A 118 -21.24 -11.08 -12.05
N GLY A 119 -20.93 -9.96 -12.70
CA GLY A 119 -19.84 -9.88 -13.68
C GLY A 119 -18.46 -10.07 -13.02
N VAL A 120 -18.35 -9.59 -11.79
CA VAL A 120 -17.27 -9.86 -10.84
C VAL A 120 -17.19 -11.35 -10.57
N ALA A 121 -18.27 -12.08 -10.24
CA ALA A 121 -18.14 -13.53 -10.00
C ALA A 121 -17.58 -14.30 -11.22
N GLY A 122 -18.00 -13.98 -12.45
CA GLY A 122 -17.51 -14.64 -13.66
C GLY A 122 -16.10 -14.20 -14.10
N ALA A 123 -15.82 -12.89 -14.09
CA ALA A 123 -14.51 -12.33 -14.44
C ALA A 123 -13.46 -12.58 -13.35
N ILE A 124 -13.82 -12.46 -12.06
CA ILE A 124 -12.97 -12.89 -10.93
C ILE A 124 -12.79 -14.40 -10.96
N ALA A 125 -13.83 -15.22 -11.22
CA ALA A 125 -13.60 -16.65 -11.36
C ALA A 125 -12.62 -16.93 -12.52
N SER A 126 -12.77 -16.30 -13.67
CA SER A 126 -11.87 -16.50 -14.82
C SER A 126 -10.44 -15.97 -14.58
N ASP A 127 -10.28 -14.75 -14.06
CA ASP A 127 -8.98 -14.12 -13.81
C ASP A 127 -8.27 -14.65 -12.56
N PHE A 128 -8.97 -15.41 -11.70
CA PHE A 128 -8.39 -16.19 -10.60
C PHE A 128 -8.18 -17.67 -10.98
N THR A 129 -8.38 -18.05 -12.25
CA THR A 129 -8.07 -19.40 -12.75
C THR A 129 -6.81 -19.45 -13.59
N VAL A 130 -6.23 -20.66 -13.67
CA VAL A 130 -5.11 -21.00 -14.57
C VAL A 130 -5.39 -20.63 -16.01
N VAL A 131 -6.64 -20.82 -16.45
CA VAL A 131 -7.03 -20.58 -17.84
C VAL A 131 -6.87 -19.11 -18.18
N GLY A 132 -7.17 -18.20 -17.24
CA GLY A 132 -6.93 -16.77 -17.40
C GLY A 132 -5.45 -16.44 -17.60
N ASP A 133 -4.58 -16.97 -16.74
CA ASP A 133 -3.13 -16.71 -16.82
C ASP A 133 -2.49 -17.27 -18.10
N VAL A 134 -2.84 -18.50 -18.50
CA VAL A 134 -2.34 -19.09 -19.74
C VAL A 134 -2.86 -18.34 -20.97
N ARG A 135 -4.12 -17.89 -20.95
CA ARG A 135 -4.70 -17.05 -22.00
C ARG A 135 -3.99 -15.71 -22.13
N ASP A 136 -3.72 -15.03 -21.01
CA ASP A 136 -2.98 -13.76 -21.00
C ASP A 136 -1.55 -13.96 -21.57
N LEU A 137 -0.87 -15.06 -21.20
CA LEU A 137 0.43 -15.42 -21.78
C LEU A 137 0.36 -15.70 -23.28
N TRP A 138 -0.66 -16.44 -23.73
CA TRP A 138 -0.88 -16.72 -25.14
C TRP A 138 -1.13 -15.44 -25.95
N GLU A 139 -1.96 -14.53 -25.43
CA GLU A 139 -2.23 -13.23 -26.06
C GLU A 139 -0.93 -12.43 -26.22
N GLN A 140 -0.15 -12.30 -25.15
CA GLN A 140 1.12 -11.57 -25.17
C GLN A 140 2.19 -12.25 -26.05
N TYR A 141 2.24 -13.58 -26.06
CA TYR A 141 3.08 -14.35 -26.96
C TYR A 141 2.75 -14.03 -28.43
N GLN A 142 1.47 -14.03 -28.80
CA GLN A 142 1.02 -13.74 -30.16
C GLN A 142 1.34 -12.28 -30.58
N ILE A 143 1.23 -11.32 -29.65
CA ILE A 143 1.67 -9.94 -29.85
C ILE A 143 3.17 -9.90 -30.14
N HIS A 144 3.98 -10.58 -29.32
CA HIS A 144 5.42 -10.62 -29.47
C HIS A 144 5.86 -11.28 -30.80
N ALA A 145 5.23 -12.39 -31.17
CA ALA A 145 5.52 -13.13 -32.40
C ALA A 145 5.24 -12.29 -33.67
N LYS A 146 4.32 -11.33 -33.59
CA LYS A 146 4.02 -10.36 -34.66
C LYS A 146 4.90 -9.12 -34.63
N GLY A 147 5.91 -9.06 -33.76
CA GLY A 147 6.78 -7.90 -33.59
C GLY A 147 6.17 -6.74 -32.79
N GLY A 148 5.03 -6.98 -32.12
CA GLY A 148 4.38 -5.99 -31.28
C GLY A 148 5.04 -5.80 -29.91
N THR A 149 4.74 -4.66 -29.28
CA THR A 149 5.21 -4.35 -27.92
C THR A 149 4.33 -5.06 -26.90
N ILE A 150 4.94 -5.96 -26.12
CA ILE A 150 4.27 -6.62 -25.01
C ILE A 150 4.19 -5.73 -23.76
N ASN A 151 3.34 -6.09 -22.81
CA ASN A 151 3.39 -5.57 -21.45
C ASN A 151 4.18 -6.54 -20.54
N PRO A 152 5.44 -6.23 -20.18
CA PRO A 152 6.28 -7.13 -19.39
C PRO A 152 5.68 -7.48 -18.02
N LEU A 153 4.99 -6.54 -17.38
CA LEU A 153 4.37 -6.77 -16.08
C LEU A 153 3.24 -7.80 -16.18
N ILE A 154 2.39 -7.68 -17.21
CA ILE A 154 1.29 -8.63 -17.43
C ILE A 154 1.83 -10.02 -17.75
N VAL A 155 2.82 -10.14 -18.65
CA VAL A 155 3.47 -11.43 -18.96
C VAL A 155 4.06 -12.06 -17.70
N THR A 156 4.76 -11.27 -16.90
CA THR A 156 5.43 -11.77 -15.71
C THR A 156 4.44 -12.21 -14.64
N LEU A 157 3.41 -11.41 -14.34
CA LEU A 157 2.37 -11.75 -13.35
C LEU A 157 1.53 -12.95 -13.79
N ALA A 158 1.19 -13.07 -15.08
CA ALA A 158 0.51 -14.24 -15.62
C ALA A 158 1.39 -15.50 -15.50
N GLY A 159 2.68 -15.39 -15.81
CA GLY A 159 3.67 -16.46 -15.61
C GLY A 159 3.76 -16.94 -14.16
N VAL A 160 3.78 -16.00 -13.20
CA VAL A 160 3.69 -16.31 -11.76
C VAL A 160 2.37 -17.01 -11.42
N GLY A 161 1.23 -16.56 -11.97
CA GLY A 161 -0.08 -17.16 -11.73
C GLY A 161 -0.19 -18.62 -12.22
N VAL A 162 0.35 -18.92 -13.41
CA VAL A 162 0.48 -20.30 -13.92
C VAL A 162 1.32 -21.15 -12.97
N GLY A 163 2.49 -20.66 -12.57
CA GLY A 163 3.40 -21.35 -11.65
C GLY A 163 2.78 -21.62 -10.28
N LEU A 164 2.11 -20.62 -9.70
CA LEU A 164 1.38 -20.76 -8.43
C LEU A 164 0.28 -21.80 -8.52
N THR A 165 -0.40 -21.93 -9.66
CA THR A 165 -1.44 -22.96 -9.77
C THR A 165 -0.90 -24.36 -10.01
N ALA A 166 0.16 -24.51 -10.80
CA ALA A 166 0.86 -25.78 -10.90
C ALA A 166 1.34 -26.25 -9.51
N ALA A 167 1.86 -25.34 -8.69
CA ALA A 167 2.27 -25.64 -7.32
C ALA A 167 1.10 -26.08 -6.43
N THR A 168 -0.08 -25.46 -6.53
CA THR A 168 -1.28 -25.88 -5.76
C THR A 168 -1.78 -27.26 -6.15
N VAL A 169 -1.70 -27.63 -7.44
CA VAL A 169 -2.07 -28.97 -7.90
C VAL A 169 -1.08 -30.00 -7.33
N ALA A 170 0.22 -29.70 -7.36
CA ALA A 170 1.26 -30.57 -6.81
C ALA A 170 1.16 -30.72 -5.27
N SER A 171 0.71 -29.68 -4.56
CA SER A 171 0.58 -29.68 -3.10
C SER A 171 -0.75 -30.23 -2.58
N VAL A 172 -1.53 -30.93 -3.40
CA VAL A 172 -2.83 -31.52 -3.04
C VAL A 172 -3.81 -30.44 -2.51
N GLY A 173 -3.89 -29.32 -3.21
CA GLY A 173 -4.93 -28.32 -2.97
C GLY A 173 -4.67 -27.32 -1.85
N ALA A 174 -3.43 -27.21 -1.34
CA ALA A 174 -3.09 -26.14 -0.40
C ALA A 174 -3.29 -24.76 -1.06
N THR A 175 -4.29 -24.01 -0.58
CA THR A 175 -4.58 -22.65 -1.05
C THR A 175 -3.70 -21.65 -0.31
N THR A 176 -2.99 -20.78 -1.03
CA THR A 176 -2.12 -19.76 -0.43
C THR A 176 -2.76 -18.38 -0.53
N PRO A 177 -2.64 -17.53 0.51
CA PRO A 177 -3.12 -16.14 0.46
C PRO A 177 -2.49 -15.34 -0.68
N VAL A 178 -1.32 -15.78 -1.16
CA VAL A 178 -0.57 -15.23 -2.29
C VAL A 178 -1.39 -15.18 -3.58
N LYS A 179 -2.20 -16.20 -3.88
CA LYS A 179 -2.99 -16.23 -5.13
C LYS A 179 -3.95 -15.05 -5.24
N GLY A 180 -4.66 -14.74 -4.15
CA GLY A 180 -5.59 -13.61 -4.12
C GLY A 180 -4.88 -12.27 -4.32
N GLY A 181 -3.69 -12.14 -3.75
CA GLY A 181 -2.83 -10.95 -3.90
C GLY A 181 -2.31 -10.76 -5.32
N VAL A 182 -1.75 -11.81 -5.91
CA VAL A 182 -1.20 -11.79 -7.28
C VAL A 182 -2.31 -11.50 -8.30
N SER A 183 -3.46 -12.17 -8.19
CA SER A 183 -4.58 -11.92 -9.12
C SER A 183 -5.11 -10.49 -8.99
N THR A 184 -5.29 -9.97 -7.78
CA THR A 184 -5.72 -8.57 -7.56
C THR A 184 -4.69 -7.58 -8.10
N THR A 185 -3.39 -7.87 -7.93
CA THR A 185 -2.31 -7.05 -8.47
C THR A 185 -2.32 -7.05 -10.00
N LYS A 186 -2.55 -8.21 -10.62
CA LYS A 186 -2.69 -8.34 -12.08
C LYS A 186 -3.89 -7.56 -12.60
N LEU A 187 -5.04 -7.66 -11.94
CA LEU A 187 -6.23 -6.87 -12.27
C LEU A 187 -5.96 -5.36 -12.18
N ALA A 188 -5.27 -4.92 -11.12
CA ALA A 188 -4.90 -3.53 -10.95
C ALA A 188 -3.93 -3.04 -12.04
N ALA A 189 -2.98 -3.89 -12.45
CA ALA A 189 -2.07 -3.60 -13.56
C ALA A 189 -2.83 -3.46 -14.88
N ARG A 190 -3.76 -4.40 -15.17
CA ARG A 190 -4.56 -4.42 -16.40
C ARG A 190 -5.49 -3.21 -16.51
N SER A 191 -6.10 -2.80 -15.40
CA SER A 191 -7.00 -1.64 -15.32
C SER A 191 -6.30 -0.29 -15.18
N GLY A 192 -4.96 -0.25 -15.29
CA GLY A 192 -4.19 0.99 -15.20
C GLY A 192 -4.26 1.66 -13.82
N ARG A 193 -4.57 0.90 -12.76
CA ARG A 193 -4.77 1.40 -11.40
C ARG A 193 -3.50 1.37 -10.54
N LEU A 194 -2.35 1.03 -11.13
CA LEU A 194 -1.07 1.02 -10.44
C LEU A 194 -0.24 2.23 -10.85
N THR A 195 0.43 2.86 -9.89
CA THR A 195 1.38 3.93 -10.17
C THR A 195 2.59 3.39 -10.95
N PRO A 196 3.29 4.22 -11.75
CA PRO A 196 4.47 3.77 -12.49
C PRO A 196 5.56 3.16 -11.59
N ASN A 197 5.80 3.75 -10.41
CA ASN A 197 6.81 3.26 -9.47
C ASN A 197 6.44 1.89 -8.91
N PHE A 198 5.17 1.68 -8.58
CA PHE A 198 4.70 0.40 -8.07
C PHE A 198 4.68 -0.67 -9.17
N GLN A 199 4.35 -0.32 -10.41
CA GLN A 199 4.50 -1.22 -11.56
C GLN A 199 5.96 -1.69 -11.74
N GLN A 200 6.93 -0.78 -11.60
CA GLN A 200 8.36 -1.12 -11.68
C GLN A 200 8.81 -2.02 -10.52
N LEU A 201 8.37 -1.73 -9.29
CA LEU A 201 8.63 -2.57 -8.12
C LEU A 201 8.10 -3.99 -8.33
N LEU A 202 6.85 -4.11 -8.78
CA LEU A 202 6.21 -5.39 -9.07
C LEU A 202 6.90 -6.12 -10.20
N LEU A 203 7.26 -5.43 -11.30
CA LEU A 203 7.99 -6.04 -12.40
C LEU A 203 9.33 -6.59 -11.93
N LYS A 204 10.06 -5.83 -11.11
CA LYS A 204 11.33 -6.29 -10.53
C LYS A 204 11.14 -7.55 -9.68
N GLN A 205 10.25 -7.49 -8.69
CA GLN A 205 9.99 -8.62 -7.78
C GLN A 205 9.46 -9.87 -8.51
N SER A 206 8.60 -9.67 -9.52
CA SER A 206 8.02 -10.78 -10.27
C SER A 206 8.99 -11.34 -11.34
N SER A 207 9.92 -10.53 -11.87
CA SER A 207 10.91 -11.02 -12.85
C SER A 207 11.91 -12.00 -12.26
N ASP A 208 12.18 -11.90 -10.95
CA ASP A 208 13.01 -12.88 -10.22
C ASP A 208 12.30 -14.24 -10.10
N VAL A 209 10.96 -14.21 -10.03
CA VAL A 209 10.09 -15.40 -9.95
C VAL A 209 9.79 -15.97 -11.34
N PHE A 210 9.64 -15.13 -12.36
CA PHE A 210 9.34 -15.54 -13.72
C PHE A 210 10.14 -14.69 -14.71
N ASN A 211 11.16 -15.29 -15.33
CA ASN A 211 11.96 -14.58 -16.33
C ASN A 211 11.21 -14.51 -17.67
N TYR A 212 10.41 -13.45 -17.86
CA TYR A 212 9.59 -13.28 -19.06
C TYR A 212 10.42 -13.25 -20.36
N LYS A 213 11.66 -12.73 -20.33
CA LYS A 213 12.54 -12.69 -21.51
C LYS A 213 12.98 -14.10 -21.92
N ALA A 214 13.41 -14.91 -20.95
CA ALA A 214 13.78 -16.30 -21.19
C ALA A 214 12.57 -17.12 -21.64
N PHE A 215 11.39 -16.87 -21.05
CA PHE A 215 10.13 -17.49 -21.46
C PHE A 215 9.76 -17.17 -22.92
N LEU A 216 9.82 -15.90 -23.32
CA LEU A 216 9.50 -15.50 -24.71
C LEU A 216 10.51 -16.07 -25.70
N LEU A 217 11.79 -16.19 -25.32
CA LEU A 217 12.81 -16.85 -26.13
C LEU A 217 12.50 -18.35 -26.30
N ALA A 218 12.12 -19.03 -25.20
CA ALA A 218 11.81 -20.46 -25.19
C ALA A 218 10.52 -20.80 -25.95
N THR A 219 9.58 -19.87 -26.05
CA THR A 219 8.27 -20.08 -26.71
C THR A 219 8.25 -19.64 -28.17
N ARG A 220 9.35 -19.11 -28.74
CA ARG A 220 9.37 -18.58 -30.13
C ARG A 220 8.82 -19.55 -31.17
N THR A 221 9.10 -20.84 -31.03
CA THR A 221 8.67 -21.89 -31.98
C THR A 221 7.38 -22.57 -31.57
N GLU A 222 6.81 -22.23 -30.42
CA GLU A 222 5.58 -22.83 -29.92
C GLU A 222 4.39 -22.42 -30.79
N ARG A 223 3.42 -23.31 -30.98
CA ARG A 223 2.22 -23.02 -31.80
C ARG A 223 0.91 -23.30 -31.09
N SER A 224 1.00 -23.73 -29.83
CA SER A 224 -0.15 -24.14 -29.03
C SER A 224 -0.19 -23.42 -27.69
N MET A 225 -1.40 -23.13 -27.22
CA MET A 225 -1.62 -22.56 -25.90
C MET A 225 -1.16 -23.50 -24.78
N ASP A 226 -1.31 -24.82 -24.98
CA ASP A 226 -0.82 -25.84 -24.04
C ASP A 226 0.71 -25.82 -23.89
N GLY A 227 1.45 -25.73 -25.02
CA GLY A 227 2.90 -25.63 -24.98
C GLY A 227 3.39 -24.34 -24.33
N VAL A 228 2.68 -23.21 -24.54
CA VAL A 228 2.95 -21.94 -23.82
C VAL A 228 2.74 -22.12 -22.32
N GLY A 229 1.66 -22.78 -21.90
CA GLY A 229 1.41 -23.12 -20.49
C GLY A 229 2.52 -23.96 -19.87
N LYS A 230 2.96 -25.02 -20.56
CA LYS A 230 4.08 -25.88 -20.11
C LYS A 230 5.40 -25.12 -20.00
N ALA A 231 5.70 -24.27 -20.99
CA ALA A 231 6.88 -23.42 -20.96
C ALA A 231 6.84 -22.42 -19.78
N ALA A 232 5.66 -21.89 -19.47
CA ALA A 232 5.48 -21.00 -18.33
C ALA A 232 5.72 -21.71 -16.99
N VAL A 233 5.18 -22.91 -16.81
CA VAL A 233 5.46 -23.74 -15.62
C VAL A 233 6.96 -24.00 -15.48
N LYS A 234 7.67 -24.26 -16.58
CA LYS A 234 9.13 -24.48 -16.57
C LYS A 234 9.94 -23.22 -16.24
N ALA A 235 9.44 -22.04 -16.61
CA ALA A 235 10.10 -20.75 -16.37
C ALA A 235 9.85 -20.20 -14.94
N TYR A 236 8.96 -20.82 -14.17
CA TYR A 236 8.63 -20.42 -12.81
C TYR A 236 9.72 -20.83 -11.80
N ASN A 237 10.19 -19.86 -11.02
CA ASN A 237 11.18 -20.02 -9.96
C ASN A 237 10.54 -19.83 -8.56
N PRO A 238 10.11 -20.90 -7.87
CA PRO A 238 9.47 -20.78 -6.56
C PRO A 238 10.40 -20.24 -5.46
N GLN A 239 11.73 -20.38 -5.60
CA GLN A 239 12.68 -19.97 -4.56
C GLN A 239 12.80 -18.43 -4.45
N ALA A 240 12.51 -17.72 -5.53
CA ALA A 240 12.52 -16.26 -5.57
C ALA A 240 11.21 -15.61 -5.07
N MET A 241 10.23 -16.41 -4.67
CA MET A 241 8.87 -15.91 -4.38
C MET A 241 8.78 -14.98 -3.16
N ARG A 242 9.75 -15.00 -2.24
CA ARG A 242 9.66 -14.31 -0.93
C ARG A 242 9.31 -12.82 -1.04
N ALA A 243 9.96 -12.07 -1.94
CA ALA A 243 9.73 -10.63 -2.07
C ALA A 243 8.34 -10.34 -2.62
N LEU A 244 7.94 -11.05 -3.69
CA LEU A 244 6.62 -10.92 -4.29
C LEU A 244 5.51 -11.44 -3.36
N GLN A 245 5.79 -12.46 -2.55
CA GLN A 245 4.88 -13.02 -1.57
C GLN A 245 4.49 -11.97 -0.53
N GLY A 246 5.46 -11.25 0.03
CA GLY A 246 5.18 -10.16 0.98
C GLY A 246 4.28 -9.07 0.37
N THR A 247 4.55 -8.67 -0.87
CA THR A 247 3.68 -7.70 -1.58
C THR A 247 2.28 -8.27 -1.82
N ALA A 248 2.18 -9.50 -2.31
CA ALA A 248 0.90 -10.15 -2.61
C ALA A 248 0.05 -10.37 -1.35
N GLU A 249 0.65 -10.78 -0.23
CA GLU A 249 -0.05 -10.94 1.04
C GLU A 249 -0.68 -9.64 1.52
N ARG A 250 0.05 -8.51 1.43
CA ARG A 250 -0.49 -7.20 1.81
C ARG A 250 -1.63 -6.75 0.91
N VAL A 251 -1.49 -6.92 -0.41
CA VAL A 251 -2.59 -6.65 -1.37
C VAL A 251 -3.81 -7.53 -1.05
N ASN A 252 -3.59 -8.80 -0.70
CA ASN A 252 -4.67 -9.70 -0.30
C ASN A 252 -5.32 -9.30 1.03
N ASN A 253 -4.56 -8.78 1.99
CA ASN A 253 -5.10 -8.28 3.26
C ASN A 253 -5.95 -7.03 3.04
N ILE A 254 -5.50 -6.09 2.19
CA ILE A 254 -6.30 -4.92 1.76
C ILE A 254 -7.62 -5.36 1.12
N ARG A 255 -7.55 -6.32 0.18
CA ARG A 255 -8.72 -6.91 -0.48
C ARG A 255 -9.69 -7.57 0.51
N LYS A 256 -9.18 -8.32 1.48
CA LYS A 256 -10.01 -9.00 2.50
C LYS A 256 -10.65 -8.01 3.48
N ALA A 257 -9.98 -6.91 3.80
CA ALA A 257 -10.50 -5.91 4.71
C ALA A 257 -11.54 -4.99 4.06
N SER A 258 -11.47 -4.79 2.75
CA SER A 258 -12.40 -3.96 1.98
C SER A 258 -13.20 -4.78 0.96
N SER A 259 -12.71 -4.85 -0.28
CA SER A 259 -13.20 -5.73 -1.35
C SER A 259 -12.17 -5.78 -2.48
N THR A 260 -12.36 -6.65 -3.49
CA THR A 260 -11.54 -6.62 -4.71
C THR A 260 -11.68 -5.29 -5.44
N ALA A 261 -12.91 -4.80 -5.62
CA ALA A 261 -13.16 -3.54 -6.31
C ALA A 261 -12.52 -2.35 -5.59
N ASP A 262 -12.63 -2.29 -4.26
CA ASP A 262 -12.03 -1.22 -3.46
C ASP A 262 -10.50 -1.30 -3.47
N ALA A 263 -9.92 -2.50 -3.40
CA ALA A 263 -8.48 -2.70 -3.54
C ALA A 263 -7.95 -2.07 -4.85
N LEU A 264 -8.63 -2.26 -5.97
CA LEU A 264 -8.25 -1.62 -7.25
C LEU A 264 -8.32 -0.09 -7.18
N HIS A 265 -9.24 0.47 -6.39
CA HIS A 265 -9.37 1.93 -6.24
C HIS A 265 -8.31 2.53 -5.33
N VAL A 266 -7.80 1.77 -4.36
CA VAL A 266 -6.83 2.27 -3.38
C VAL A 266 -5.37 2.00 -3.76
N LEU A 267 -5.10 1.01 -4.61
CA LEU A 267 -3.73 0.72 -5.07
C LEU A 267 -3.12 1.86 -5.91
N LYS A 268 -3.93 2.76 -6.48
CA LYS A 268 -3.45 3.95 -7.20
C LYS A 268 -2.72 4.96 -6.31
N TYR A 269 -2.79 4.82 -4.99
CA TYR A 269 -2.09 5.67 -4.05
C TYR A 269 -0.71 5.12 -3.63
N VAL A 270 -0.37 3.90 -4.04
CA VAL A 270 0.88 3.22 -3.65
C VAL A 270 1.97 3.52 -4.67
N ASP A 271 3.08 4.14 -4.26
CA ASP A 271 4.27 4.28 -5.12
C ASP A 271 5.36 3.24 -4.80
N ASN A 272 5.45 2.84 -3.52
CA ASN A 272 6.52 2.00 -3.01
C ASN A 272 6.02 1.00 -1.95
N ALA A 273 6.93 0.16 -1.45
CA ALA A 273 6.60 -0.86 -0.46
C ALA A 273 6.07 -0.28 0.87
N ASP A 274 6.56 0.87 1.30
CA ASP A 274 6.13 1.50 2.56
C ASP A 274 4.71 2.06 2.46
N ASP A 275 4.36 2.65 1.32
CA ASP A 275 2.98 3.08 1.04
C ASP A 275 2.02 1.89 1.11
N LEU A 276 2.42 0.73 0.57
CA LEU A 276 1.61 -0.48 0.63
C LEU A 276 1.42 -0.97 2.07
N VAL A 277 2.47 -0.90 2.90
CA VAL A 277 2.39 -1.22 4.34
C VAL A 277 1.43 -0.28 5.06
N ARG A 278 1.51 1.02 4.79
CA ARG A 278 0.62 2.03 5.39
C ARG A 278 -0.81 1.85 4.93
N LEU A 279 -1.02 1.58 3.64
CA LEU A 279 -2.32 1.30 3.06
C LEU A 279 -2.95 0.02 3.66
N GLU A 280 -2.17 -1.03 3.86
CA GLU A 280 -2.63 -2.25 4.53
C GLU A 280 -3.09 -1.94 5.96
N LYS A 281 -2.29 -1.22 6.75
CA LYS A 281 -2.66 -0.81 8.11
C LYS A 281 -3.94 0.02 8.13
N LEU A 282 -4.07 0.97 7.21
CA LEU A 282 -5.27 1.78 7.05
C LEU A 282 -6.48 0.91 6.71
N SER A 283 -6.32 -0.02 5.77
CA SER A 283 -7.36 -0.96 5.33
C SER A 283 -7.80 -1.90 6.43
N LEU A 284 -6.87 -2.43 7.22
CA LEU A 284 -7.19 -3.28 8.37
C LEU A 284 -7.94 -2.51 9.48
N LYS A 285 -7.70 -1.21 9.61
CA LYS A 285 -8.36 -0.36 10.61
C LYS A 285 -9.75 0.10 10.20
N TYR A 286 -9.92 0.55 8.96
CA TYR A 286 -11.15 1.21 8.49
C TYR A 286 -11.95 0.37 7.47
N GLY A 287 -11.43 -0.79 7.05
CA GLY A 287 -12.13 -1.73 6.19
C GLY A 287 -12.63 -1.07 4.89
N THR A 288 -13.93 -1.16 4.65
CA THR A 288 -14.60 -0.60 3.46
C THR A 288 -14.57 0.93 3.39
N GLU A 289 -14.39 1.64 4.51
CA GLU A 289 -14.30 3.10 4.54
C GLU A 289 -12.97 3.63 3.97
N THR A 290 -11.97 2.75 3.84
CA THR A 290 -10.61 3.10 3.39
C THR A 290 -10.61 3.79 2.03
N LYS A 291 -11.46 3.35 1.10
CA LYS A 291 -11.62 4.00 -0.21
C LYS A 291 -12.12 5.43 -0.06
N GLY A 292 -13.12 5.66 0.80
CA GLY A 292 -13.65 7.00 1.08
C GLY A 292 -12.62 7.90 1.75
N ILE A 293 -11.90 7.40 2.75
CA ILE A 293 -10.82 8.11 3.42
C ILE A 293 -9.75 8.56 2.41
N LEU A 294 -9.31 7.65 1.53
CA LEU A 294 -8.32 7.98 0.50
C LEU A 294 -8.88 8.88 -0.61
N LYS A 295 -10.19 8.84 -0.88
CA LYS A 295 -10.82 9.78 -1.81
C LYS A 295 -10.71 11.22 -1.27
N PHE A 296 -10.99 11.43 0.00
CA PHE A 296 -10.94 12.76 0.62
C PHE A 296 -9.52 13.22 0.91
N LEU A 297 -8.72 12.40 1.58
CA LEU A 297 -7.40 12.79 2.09
C LEU A 297 -6.27 12.54 1.07
N GLY A 298 -6.53 11.77 0.02
CA GLY A 298 -5.51 11.36 -0.94
C GLY A 298 -4.35 10.62 -0.28
N LYS A 299 -3.13 10.86 -0.76
CA LYS A 299 -1.91 10.26 -0.18
C LYS A 299 -1.63 10.68 1.26
N SER A 300 -2.24 11.75 1.77
CA SER A 300 -2.00 12.18 3.16
C SER A 300 -2.49 11.16 4.20
N ALA A 301 -3.51 10.34 3.87
CA ALA A 301 -4.00 9.27 4.75
C ALA A 301 -3.00 8.11 4.93
N ILE A 302 -2.10 7.92 3.96
CA ILE A 302 -1.02 6.93 4.01
C ILE A 302 0.35 7.60 3.97
N GLY A 303 0.40 8.89 4.30
CA GLY A 303 1.63 9.65 4.41
C GLY A 303 2.37 9.34 5.70
N THR A 304 3.42 10.11 5.94
CA THR A 304 4.17 10.08 7.19
C THR A 304 4.16 11.47 7.80
N VAL A 305 3.87 11.56 9.10
CA VAL A 305 4.12 12.79 9.86
C VAL A 305 5.45 12.63 10.57
N ARG A 306 6.41 13.52 10.28
CA ARG A 306 7.67 13.59 11.01
C ARG A 306 7.43 14.30 12.32
N VAL A 307 7.47 13.57 13.42
CA VAL A 307 7.37 14.17 14.75
C VAL A 307 8.77 14.24 15.34
N LEU A 308 9.12 15.43 15.86
CA LEU A 308 10.37 15.61 16.58
C LEU A 308 10.28 14.81 17.88
N ARG A 309 11.23 13.90 18.10
CA ARG A 309 11.27 13.05 19.29
C ARG A 309 11.22 13.92 20.55
N LYS A 310 10.30 13.61 21.49
CA LYS A 310 9.91 14.45 22.64
C LYS A 310 11.07 15.22 23.29
N SER A 311 10.81 16.49 23.57
CA SER A 311 11.72 17.57 24.02
C SER A 311 12.43 17.37 25.37
N VAL A 312 12.13 16.30 26.13
CA VAL A 312 12.67 16.12 27.49
C VAL A 312 14.17 15.79 27.45
N GLU A 313 14.61 14.94 26.52
CA GLU A 313 16.03 14.60 26.37
C GLU A 313 16.87 15.78 25.88
N LEU A 314 16.30 16.65 25.03
CA LEU A 314 16.94 17.90 24.61
C LEU A 314 17.06 18.89 25.76
N LEU A 315 16.01 19.03 26.58
CA LEU A 315 16.04 19.90 27.75
C LEU A 315 17.07 19.41 28.77
N VAL A 316 17.12 18.09 29.04
CA VAL A 316 18.09 17.49 29.95
C VAL A 316 19.52 17.61 29.41
N SER A 317 19.76 17.30 28.14
CA SER A 317 21.10 17.42 27.53
C SER A 317 21.56 18.87 27.44
N GLY A 318 20.66 19.80 27.12
CA GLY A 318 20.90 21.24 27.15
C GLY A 318 21.29 21.73 28.55
N LEU A 319 20.56 21.30 29.59
CA LEU A 319 20.88 21.63 30.98
C LEU A 319 22.26 21.10 31.38
N LEU A 320 22.55 19.83 31.08
CA LEU A 320 23.82 19.18 31.38
C LEU A 320 25.00 19.86 30.68
N THR A 321 24.80 20.28 29.43
CA THR A 321 25.82 21.01 28.65
C THR A 321 26.09 22.38 29.26
N LEU A 322 25.05 23.10 29.70
CA LEU A 322 25.18 24.40 30.37
C LEU A 322 25.92 24.26 31.71
N ILE A 323 25.55 23.28 32.53
CA ILE A 323 26.21 22.99 33.82
C ILE A 323 27.68 22.63 33.59
N SER A 324 27.98 21.83 32.57
CA SER A 324 29.34 21.44 32.22
C SER A 324 30.17 22.64 31.76
N PHE A 325 29.59 23.50 30.91
CA PHE A 325 30.23 24.73 30.43
C PHE A 325 30.57 25.70 31.58
N ILE A 326 29.61 25.96 32.48
CA ILE A 326 29.82 26.81 33.67
C ILE A 326 30.94 26.22 34.54
N SER A 327 30.94 24.90 34.74
CA SER A 327 31.96 24.20 35.53
C SER A 327 33.35 24.31 34.89
N SER A 328 33.46 24.19 33.57
CA SER A 328 34.73 24.40 32.85
C SER A 328 35.24 25.84 33.00
N VAL A 329 34.37 26.84 32.83
CA VAL A 329 34.74 28.27 32.96
C VAL A 329 35.19 28.61 34.37
N LEU A 330 34.51 28.11 35.41
CA LEU A 330 34.90 28.31 36.81
C LEU A 330 36.25 27.64 37.13
N SER A 331 36.51 26.45 36.57
CA SER A 331 37.80 25.76 36.70
C SER A 331 38.95 26.56 36.07
N LEU A 332 38.73 27.18 34.91
CA LEU A 332 39.66 28.07 34.21
C LEU A 332 39.86 29.42 34.92
N ALA A 333 38.82 30.00 35.53
CA ALA A 333 38.92 31.23 36.32
C ALA A 333 39.72 31.00 37.61
N GLY A 334 39.60 29.82 38.23
CA GLY A 334 40.39 29.39 39.39
C GLY A 334 41.88 29.18 39.11
N PHE A 335 42.32 29.21 37.85
CA PHE A 335 43.72 29.17 37.42
C PHE A 335 44.44 30.52 37.60
N ARG A 336 43.70 31.63 37.77
CA ARG A 336 44.24 33.01 37.82
C ARG A 336 44.45 33.59 39.22
N ARG A 337 44.56 32.78 40.28
CA ARG A 337 45.05 33.28 41.58
C ARG A 337 46.56 33.04 41.71
N PRO A 338 47.43 34.04 41.50
CA PRO A 338 48.84 33.93 41.86
C PRO A 338 48.96 33.85 43.39
N LEU A 339 49.82 32.94 43.86
CA LEU A 339 50.28 32.87 45.24
C LEU A 339 51.05 34.16 45.56
N SER A 340 50.55 34.99 46.47
CA SER A 340 51.41 35.90 47.23
C SER A 340 51.92 35.14 48.45
N SER A 341 53.25 34.97 48.48
CA SER A 341 54.15 34.57 49.58
C SER A 341 53.53 34.27 50.94
#